data_AF-X1UDD5-F1
#
_entry.id   AF-X1UDD5-F1
#
_cell.length_a   1.000
_cell.length_b   1.000
_cell.length_c   1.000
_cell.angle_alpha   90.00
_cell.angle_beta   90.00
_cell.angle_gamma   90.00
#
_symmetry.space_group_name_H-M   'P 1'
#
loop_
_entity.id
_entity.type
_entity.pdbx_description
1 polymer ?
#
loop_
_entity_poly.entity_id
_entity_poly.type
_entity_poly.pdbx_seq_one_letter_code
_entity_poly.pdbx_strand_id
1 'polypeptide(L)'
;MTMPPPPMVKPPEEITKEVPLAFRLPGEERIKIADFCPLTGKIVSISMTFDECNGLVHVAFGHSDKWVSPSEINTFISLSSTTRVVPGLSEPVVKNEHLWAEIRNGDVLPHTISVIATIIGRDS
;
A
#
# COMPACT_ATOMS: atom_id res chain seq x y z
N MET A 1 -42.38 -22.84 -28.05
CA MET A 1 -40.93 -23.05 -27.89
C MET A 1 -40.44 -21.98 -26.93
N THR A 2 -40.01 -22.35 -25.73
CA THR A 2 -39.44 -21.41 -24.76
C THR A 2 -37.98 -21.16 -25.13
N MET A 3 -37.59 -19.90 -25.27
CA MET A 3 -36.19 -19.54 -25.51
C MET A 3 -35.32 -19.99 -24.33
N PRO A 4 -34.11 -20.51 -24.58
CA PRO A 4 -33.16 -20.78 -23.51
C PRO A 4 -32.77 -19.46 -22.82
N PRO A 5 -32.54 -19.48 -21.50
CA PRO A 5 -32.07 -18.30 -20.79
C PRO A 5 -30.73 -17.84 -21.37
N PRO A 6 -30.49 -16.51 -21.46
CA PRO A 6 -29.22 -15.98 -21.93
C PRO A 6 -28.07 -16.53 -21.06
N PRO A 7 -26.88 -16.76 -21.65
CA PRO A 7 -25.73 -17.22 -20.91
C PRO A 7 -25.43 -16.23 -19.79
N MET A 8 -25.38 -16.75 -18.56
CA MET A 8 -25.04 -15.98 -17.38
C MET A 8 -23.57 -15.56 -17.51
N VAL A 9 -23.33 -14.30 -17.91
CA VAL A 9 -21.98 -13.72 -17.94
C VAL A 9 -21.50 -13.71 -16.49
N LYS A 10 -20.55 -14.59 -16.15
CA LYS A 10 -19.90 -14.59 -14.83
C LYS A 10 -19.39 -13.16 -14.60
N PRO A 11 -19.76 -12.48 -13.50
CA PRO A 11 -19.17 -11.19 -13.16
C PRO A 11 -17.65 -11.32 -13.25
N PRO A 12 -16.92 -10.35 -13.81
CA PRO A 12 -15.49 -10.48 -13.93
C PRO A 12 -14.91 -10.68 -12.53
N GLU A 13 -14.13 -11.75 -12.37
CA GLU A 13 -13.66 -12.22 -11.09
C GLU A 13 -12.76 -11.17 -10.45
N GLU A 14 -13.18 -10.63 -9.30
CA GLU A 14 -12.34 -9.72 -8.51
C GLU A 14 -11.27 -10.53 -7.79
N ILE A 15 -10.02 -10.14 -8.00
CA ILE A 15 -8.84 -10.76 -7.43
C ILE A 15 -8.31 -9.84 -6.33
N THR A 16 -7.93 -10.43 -5.20
CA THR A 16 -7.19 -9.73 -4.15
C THR A 16 -5.69 -10.00 -4.33
N LYS A 17 -4.88 -8.94 -4.31
CA LYS A 17 -3.42 -9.01 -4.35
C LYS A 17 -2.82 -8.14 -3.25
N GLU A 18 -1.69 -8.57 -2.74
CA GLU A 18 -0.88 -7.82 -1.80
C GLU A 18 0.41 -7.39 -2.49
N VAL A 19 0.80 -6.13 -2.29
CA VAL A 19 2.05 -5.57 -2.81
C VAL A 19 2.94 -5.23 -1.62
N PRO A 20 3.93 -6.10 -1.29
CA PRO A 20 4.84 -5.85 -0.19
C PRO A 20 5.99 -4.94 -0.63
N LEU A 21 6.06 -3.76 -0.01
CA LEU A 21 7.17 -2.82 -0.08
C LEU A 21 8.01 -2.98 1.19
N ALA A 22 9.00 -3.87 1.15
CA ALA A 22 9.87 -4.16 2.28
C ALA A 22 11.30 -3.67 2.05
N PHE A 23 11.89 -3.05 3.06
CA PHE A 23 13.26 -2.53 2.98
C PHE A 23 13.94 -2.49 4.34
N ARG A 24 15.27 -2.56 4.36
CA ARG A 24 16.07 -2.33 5.57
C ARG A 24 16.66 -0.92 5.49
N LEU A 25 16.07 0.01 6.23
CA LEU A 25 16.44 1.41 6.22
C LEU A 25 17.65 1.63 7.14
N PRO A 26 18.77 2.19 6.65
CA PRO A 26 19.86 2.60 7.50
C PRO A 26 19.45 3.69 8.51
N GLY A 27 20.30 3.92 9.51
CA GLY A 27 20.12 4.99 10.50
C GLY A 27 20.13 6.38 9.84
N GLU A 28 19.30 7.29 10.34
CA GLU A 28 19.24 8.70 9.94
C GLU A 28 18.99 8.95 8.44
N GLU A 29 18.44 7.96 7.73
CA GLU A 29 18.20 8.03 6.30
C GLU A 29 16.73 8.24 5.93
N ARG A 30 16.54 8.81 4.74
CA ARG A 30 15.25 8.92 4.07
C ARG A 30 15.31 8.13 2.77
N ILE A 31 14.34 7.23 2.59
CA ILE A 31 14.20 6.44 1.38
C ILE A 31 12.78 6.56 0.81
N LYS A 32 12.68 6.44 -0.50
CA LYS A 32 11.43 6.17 -1.20
C LYS A 32 11.56 4.83 -1.92
N ILE A 33 10.74 3.86 -1.53
CA ILE A 33 10.63 2.57 -2.20
C ILE A 33 9.37 2.56 -3.04
N ALA A 34 9.42 1.89 -4.19
CA ALA A 34 8.28 1.80 -5.09
C ALA A 34 8.25 0.45 -5.80
N ASP A 35 7.04 -0.01 -6.11
CA ASP A 35 6.79 -1.17 -6.95
C ASP A 35 5.54 -0.94 -7.81
N PHE A 36 5.35 -1.76 -8.83
CA PHE A 36 4.24 -1.64 -9.75
C PHE A 36 2.97 -2.27 -9.18
N CYS A 37 1.85 -1.58 -9.36
CA CYS A 37 0.54 -2.11 -9.05
C CYS A 37 0.20 -3.29 -9.97
N PRO A 38 -0.12 -4.48 -9.44
CA PRO A 38 -0.37 -5.66 -10.26
C PRO A 38 -1.75 -5.67 -10.93
N LEU A 39 -2.70 -4.86 -10.44
CA LEU A 39 -4.11 -4.91 -10.83
C LEU A 39 -4.69 -3.51 -11.06
N THR A 40 -5.72 -3.43 -11.88
CA THR A 40 -6.59 -2.24 -11.94
C THR A 40 -7.78 -2.45 -11.00
N GLY A 41 -7.98 -1.53 -10.05
CA GLY A 41 -8.99 -1.70 -9.00
C GLY A 41 -8.90 -0.64 -7.93
N LYS A 42 -8.94 -1.07 -6.66
CA LYS A 42 -8.87 -0.17 -5.49
C LYS A 42 -7.96 -0.74 -4.40
N ILE A 43 -7.21 0.13 -3.75
CA ILE A 43 -6.53 -0.18 -2.50
C ILE A 43 -7.57 -0.18 -1.39
N VAL A 44 -7.68 -1.29 -0.66
CA VAL A 44 -8.67 -1.50 0.41
C VAL A 44 -8.07 -1.44 1.81
N SER A 45 -6.78 -1.73 1.92
CA SER A 45 -6.04 -1.59 3.17
C SER A 45 -4.57 -1.36 2.91
N ILE A 46 -3.92 -0.66 3.83
CA ILE A 46 -2.47 -0.55 3.90
C ILE A 46 -2.05 -1.00 5.31
N SER A 47 -1.12 -1.94 5.41
CA SER A 47 -0.46 -2.27 6.66
C SER A 47 0.97 -1.72 6.64
N MET A 48 1.40 -1.15 7.76
CA MET A 48 2.72 -0.56 7.95
C MET A 48 3.30 -1.19 9.20
N THR A 49 4.30 -2.04 9.03
CA THR A 49 4.96 -2.78 10.11
C THR A 49 6.42 -2.41 10.17
N PHE A 50 6.89 -2.18 11.39
CA PHE A 50 8.27 -1.88 11.71
C PHE A 50 8.67 -2.65 12.94
N ASP A 51 9.96 -2.85 13.12
CA ASP A 51 10.52 -3.17 14.43
C ASP A 51 10.31 -2.00 15.41
N GLU A 52 10.55 -2.27 16.70
CA GLU A 52 10.38 -1.28 17.77
C GLU A 52 11.24 -0.04 17.49
N CYS A 53 10.58 1.09 17.21
CA CYS A 53 11.23 2.33 16.77
C CYS A 53 10.76 3.56 17.56
N ASN A 54 9.93 3.39 18.58
CA ASN A 54 9.56 4.41 19.58
C ASN A 54 9.14 5.79 19.03
N GLY A 55 8.56 5.84 17.84
CA GLY A 55 8.08 7.09 17.22
C GLY A 55 9.10 7.77 16.31
N LEU A 56 10.29 7.19 16.16
CA LEU A 56 11.41 7.75 15.39
C LEU A 56 11.34 7.45 13.90
N VAL A 57 10.54 6.45 13.51
CA VAL A 57 10.35 6.14 12.09
C VAL A 57 9.03 6.69 11.60
N HIS A 58 9.12 7.48 10.54
CA HIS A 58 7.99 8.14 9.91
C HIS A 58 7.72 7.53 8.54
N VAL A 59 6.48 7.20 8.25
CA VAL A 59 6.08 6.59 6.98
C VAL A 59 4.92 7.33 6.33
N ALA A 60 4.96 7.40 5.00
CA ALA A 60 3.86 7.77 4.17
C ALA A 60 3.72 6.75 3.04
N PHE A 61 2.49 6.52 2.60
CA PHE A 61 2.18 5.68 1.45
C PHE A 61 1.36 6.47 0.44
N GLY A 62 1.63 6.22 -0.83
CA GLY A 62 0.85 6.75 -1.92
C GLY A 62 1.02 5.94 -3.20
N HIS A 63 0.43 6.46 -4.27
CA HIS A 63 0.58 5.91 -5.60
C HIS A 63 0.68 7.04 -6.62
N SER A 64 1.40 6.83 -7.71
CA SER A 64 1.64 7.86 -8.72
C SER A 64 2.11 9.18 -8.09
N ASP A 65 1.37 10.27 -8.24
CA ASP A 65 1.61 11.59 -7.64
C ASP A 65 0.78 11.86 -6.38
N LYS A 66 -0.02 10.88 -5.92
CA LYS A 66 -1.01 11.05 -4.85
C LYS A 66 -0.58 10.45 -3.52
N TRP A 67 -0.79 11.22 -2.46
CA TRP A 67 -0.64 10.79 -1.07
C TRP A 67 -1.93 10.12 -0.59
N VAL A 68 -1.81 8.95 0.01
CA VAL A 68 -2.98 8.15 0.45
C VAL A 68 -3.02 8.04 1.97
N SER A 69 -1.90 7.69 2.58
CA SER A 69 -1.81 7.52 4.03
C SER A 69 -0.48 8.06 4.56
N PRO A 70 -0.48 9.29 5.13
CA PRO A 70 -1.61 10.21 5.22
C PRO A 70 -1.95 10.83 3.84
N SER A 71 -3.16 11.37 3.69
CA SER A 71 -3.63 12.00 2.44
C SER A 71 -3.14 13.43 2.23
N GLU A 72 -2.63 14.06 3.29
CA GLU A 72 -2.00 15.37 3.23
C GLU A 72 -0.57 15.27 2.72
N ILE A 73 -0.22 16.14 1.76
CA ILE A 73 1.08 16.16 1.11
C ILE A 73 2.18 16.48 2.13
N ASN A 74 3.28 15.73 2.10
CA ASN A 74 4.43 15.87 3.01
C ASN A 74 4.11 15.63 4.49
N THR A 75 2.98 15.00 4.81
CA THR A 75 2.66 14.55 6.17
C THR A 75 3.09 13.10 6.34
N PHE A 76 3.56 12.73 7.53
CA PHE A 76 4.01 11.37 7.82
C PHE A 76 3.37 10.84 9.09
N ILE A 77 3.20 9.53 9.14
CA ILE A 77 2.77 8.81 10.32
C ILE A 77 4.02 8.35 11.07
N SER A 78 4.20 8.84 12.30
CA SER A 78 5.20 8.30 13.22
C SER A 78 4.73 6.96 13.77
N LEU A 79 5.58 5.96 13.70
CA LEU A 79 5.31 4.61 14.18
C LEU A 79 6.14 4.32 15.42
N SER A 80 5.55 3.63 16.39
CA SER A 80 6.18 3.33 17.68
C SER A 80 6.58 1.87 17.78
N SER A 81 5.63 0.98 18.09
CA SER A 81 5.91 -0.42 18.42
C SER A 81 4.89 -1.41 17.88
N THR A 82 3.93 -0.95 17.08
CA THR A 82 2.84 -1.79 16.57
C THR A 82 2.64 -1.63 15.07
N THR A 83 2.25 -2.72 14.41
CA THR A 83 1.73 -2.68 13.05
C THR A 83 0.54 -1.74 13.00
N ARG A 84 0.64 -0.70 12.18
CA ARG A 84 -0.49 0.18 11.89
C ARG A 84 -1.19 -0.33 10.65
N VAL A 85 -2.47 -0.62 10.77
CA VAL A 85 -3.33 -0.96 9.64
C VAL A 85 -4.28 0.19 9.38
N VAL A 86 -4.39 0.61 8.12
CA VAL A 86 -5.35 1.59 7.62
C VAL A 86 -6.39 0.83 6.80
N PRO A 87 -7.51 0.39 7.41
CA PRO A 87 -8.55 -0.36 6.73
C PRO A 87 -9.55 0.56 6.02
N GLY A 88 -10.39 -0.03 5.17
CA GLY A 88 -11.56 0.65 4.60
C GLY A 88 -11.23 1.73 3.58
N LEU A 89 -10.05 1.64 2.96
CA LEU A 89 -9.69 2.52 1.85
C LEU A 89 -10.55 2.17 0.62
N SER A 90 -10.82 3.18 -0.20
CA SER A 90 -11.47 3.01 -1.49
C SER A 90 -10.75 3.84 -2.55
N GLU A 91 -9.41 3.78 -2.48
CA GLU A 91 -8.54 4.57 -3.34
C GLU A 91 -8.37 3.85 -4.69
N PRO A 92 -8.78 4.45 -5.82
CA PRO A 92 -8.65 3.82 -7.13
C PRO A 92 -7.19 3.74 -7.55
N VAL A 93 -6.82 2.63 -8.20
CA VAL A 93 -5.48 2.39 -8.77
C VAL A 93 -5.58 1.66 -10.10
N VAL A 94 -4.61 1.91 -10.98
CA VAL A 94 -4.47 1.26 -12.29
C VAL A 94 -3.27 0.33 -12.29
N LYS A 95 -3.38 -0.77 -13.03
CA LYS A 95 -2.26 -1.69 -13.24
C LYS A 95 -1.05 -0.93 -13.80
N ASN A 96 0.14 -1.30 -13.31
CA ASN A 96 1.42 -0.67 -13.60
C ASN A 96 1.58 0.78 -13.09
N GLU A 97 0.67 1.29 -12.25
CA GLU A 97 0.95 2.51 -11.49
C GLU A 97 1.99 2.25 -10.41
N HIS A 98 2.83 3.25 -10.12
CA HIS A 98 3.82 3.14 -9.06
C HIS A 98 3.15 3.29 -7.70
N LEU A 99 3.10 2.21 -6.93
CA LEU A 99 2.82 2.27 -5.50
C LEU A 99 4.12 2.60 -4.80
N TRP A 100 4.11 3.60 -3.92
CA TRP A 100 5.31 4.04 -3.22
C TRP A 100 5.09 4.17 -1.72
N ALA A 101 6.15 3.90 -0.98
CA ALA A 101 6.26 4.24 0.43
C ALA A 101 7.47 5.16 0.63
N GLU A 102 7.25 6.29 1.29
CA GLU A 102 8.31 7.19 1.71
C GLU A 102 8.53 7.07 3.20
N ILE A 103 9.78 6.85 3.59
CA ILE A 103 10.13 6.45 4.94
C ILE A 103 11.31 7.31 5.41
N ARG A 104 11.23 7.80 6.63
CA ARG A 104 12.26 8.60 7.29
C ARG A 104 12.61 7.95 8.62
N ASN A 105 13.87 7.57 8.77
CA ASN A 105 14.38 7.08 10.03
C ASN A 105 15.05 8.22 10.80
N GLY A 106 14.49 8.57 11.95
CA GLY A 106 15.08 9.51 12.90
C GLY A 106 15.98 8.85 13.94
N ASP A 107 16.15 7.52 13.91
CA ASP A 107 17.06 6.76 14.77
C ASP A 107 18.42 6.55 14.09
N VAL A 108 19.48 6.45 14.89
CA VAL A 108 20.83 6.06 14.46
C VAL A 108 20.93 4.57 14.12
N LEU A 109 20.01 3.76 14.65
CA LEU A 109 19.95 2.33 14.38
C LEU A 109 19.16 2.04 13.08
N PRO A 110 19.55 1.00 12.34
CA PRO A 110 18.80 0.57 11.16
C PRO A 110 17.50 -0.12 11.57
N HIS A 111 16.43 0.12 10.81
CA HIS A 111 15.10 -0.45 11.03
C HIS A 111 14.62 -1.25 9.83
N THR A 112 13.90 -2.33 10.07
CA THR A 112 13.26 -3.10 9.00
C THR A 112 11.80 -2.69 8.88
N ILE A 113 11.42 -2.24 7.69
CA ILE A 113 10.06 -1.86 7.35
C ILE A 113 9.43 -2.87 6.40
N SER A 114 8.14 -3.14 6.62
CA SER A 114 7.24 -3.73 5.63
C SER A 114 5.96 -2.91 5.51
N VAL A 115 5.73 -2.33 4.32
CA VAL A 115 4.45 -1.70 3.95
C VAL A 115 3.75 -2.60 2.95
N ILE A 116 2.54 -3.07 3.27
CA ILE A 116 1.78 -3.95 2.38
C ILE A 116 0.51 -3.22 1.97
N ALA A 117 0.35 -3.00 0.67
CA ALA A 117 -0.90 -2.51 0.10
C ALA A 117 -1.75 -3.71 -0.37
N THR A 118 -2.99 -3.80 0.12
CA THR A 118 -3.96 -4.79 -0.31
C THR A 118 -4.88 -4.16 -1.36
N ILE A 119 -4.98 -4.81 -2.51
CA ILE A 119 -5.67 -4.31 -3.69
C ILE A 119 -6.72 -5.33 -4.11
N ILE A 120 -7.94 -4.88 -4.33
CA ILE A 120 -9.01 -5.66 -4.93
C ILE A 120 -9.29 -5.10 -6.31
N GLY A 121 -9.18 -5.93 -7.33
CA GLY A 121 -9.28 -5.48 -8.71
C GLY A 121 -9.28 -6.60 -9.73
N ARG A 122 -8.97 -6.27 -10.97
CA ARG A 122 -8.94 -7.21 -12.10
C ARG A 122 -7.57 -7.16 -12.77
N ASP A 123 -7.17 -8.32 -13.28
CA ASP A 123 -5.96 -8.48 -14.09
C ASP A 123 -6.29 -8.22 -15.57
N SER A 124 -6.73 -6.98 -15.87
CA SER A 124 -7.17 -6.52 -17.18
C SER A 124 -6.25 -5.45 -17.72
#